data_AF-A0A4Q2K183-F1
#
_entry.id   AF-A0A4Q2K183-F1
#
_cell.length_a   1.000
_cell.length_b   1.000
_cell.length_c   1.000
_cell.angle_alpha   90.00
_cell.angle_beta   90.00
_cell.angle_gamma   90.00
#
_symmetry.space_group_name_H-M   'P 1'
#
loop_
_entity.id
_entity.type
_entity.pdbx_description
1 polymer ?
#
loop_
_entity_poly.entity_id
_entity_poly.type
_entity_poly.pdbx_seq_one_letter_code
_entity_poly.pdbx_strand_id
1 'polypeptide(L)'
;MGTESGLDAFAGRMLAALYDVRDDGGSFVASPASAYVALEALARGAEGETFDEIDATLGGGMARKAARDALFGEQDAYQPDDYSFTLGVSVWADPSKAPLRSRTLSRSKG
;
A
#
# COMPACT_ATOMS: atom_id res chain seq x y z
N MET A 1 -15.55 18.44 10.22
CA MET A 1 -14.08 18.33 10.09
C MET A 1 -13.84 16.92 9.57
N GLY A 2 -13.63 16.77 8.26
CA GLY A 2 -13.59 15.45 7.62
C GLY A 2 -12.42 14.64 8.18
N THR A 3 -12.67 13.41 8.59
CA THR A 3 -11.62 12.46 8.94
C THR A 3 -10.84 12.18 7.65
N GLU A 4 -9.69 12.83 7.46
CA GLU A 4 -8.76 12.44 6.39
C GLU A 4 -8.51 10.94 6.52
N SER A 5 -8.75 10.21 5.43
CA SER A 5 -8.46 8.77 5.44
C SER A 5 -6.95 8.60 5.64
N GLY A 6 -6.52 7.50 6.26
CA GLY A 6 -5.08 7.24 6.42
C GLY A 6 -4.31 7.24 5.09
N LEU A 7 -5.02 6.97 3.99
CA LEU A 7 -4.48 7.02 2.63
C LEU A 7 -4.24 8.47 2.15
N ASP A 8 -5.12 9.41 2.49
CA ASP A 8 -4.96 10.83 2.14
C ASP A 8 -3.74 11.43 2.86
N ALA A 9 -3.58 11.11 4.14
CA ALA A 9 -2.42 11.55 4.92
C ALA A 9 -1.12 10.94 4.36
N PHE A 10 -1.14 9.67 3.93
CA PHE A 10 -0.01 9.04 3.25
C PHE A 10 0.29 9.73 1.91
N ALA A 11 -0.74 10.03 1.11
CA ALA A 11 -0.60 10.74 -0.16
C ALA A 11 0.03 12.12 0.02
N GLY A 12 -0.40 12.88 1.04
CA GLY A 12 0.18 14.19 1.36
C GLY A 12 1.67 14.10 1.68
N ARG A 13 2.08 13.14 2.52
CA ARG A 13 3.51 12.91 2.84
C ARG A 13 4.31 12.48 1.62
N MET A 14 3.77 11.58 0.80
CA MET A 14 4.41 11.15 -0.44
C MET A 14 4.60 12.33 -1.41
N LEU A 15 3.59 13.19 -1.53
CA LEU A 15 3.65 14.35 -2.40
C LEU A 15 4.72 15.34 -1.94
N ALA A 16 4.78 15.64 -0.64
CA ALA A 16 5.82 16.50 -0.06
C ALA A 16 7.22 15.93 -0.32
N ALA A 17 7.43 14.64 -0.06
CA ALA A 17 8.71 13.98 -0.32
C ALA A 17 9.10 14.01 -1.81
N LEU A 18 8.14 13.85 -2.72
CA LEU A 18 8.41 13.96 -4.17
C LEU A 18 8.76 15.39 -4.60
N TYR A 19 8.19 16.41 -3.97
CA TYR A 19 8.58 17.80 -4.21
C TYR A 19 9.98 18.11 -3.68
N ASP A 20 10.32 17.63 -2.49
CA ASP A 20 11.64 17.89 -1.89
C ASP A 20 12.80 17.25 -2.67
N VAL A 21 12.56 16.11 -3.32
CA VAL A 21 13.58 15.39 -4.10
C VAL A 21 13.74 15.94 -5.53
N ARG A 22 12.78 16.74 -6.01
CA ARG A 22 12.77 17.24 -7.38
C ARG A 22 13.25 18.67 -7.48
N ASP A 23 14.33 18.86 -8.23
CA ASP A 23 14.93 20.17 -8.49
C ASP A 23 14.63 20.69 -9.92
N ASP A 24 13.91 19.92 -10.73
CA ASP A 24 13.73 20.19 -12.17
C ASP A 24 12.41 20.92 -12.54
N GLY A 25 11.51 21.13 -11.57
CA GLY A 25 10.24 21.84 -11.76
C GLY A 25 9.25 21.18 -12.74
N GLY A 26 9.51 19.94 -13.17
CA GLY A 26 8.67 19.24 -14.13
C GLY A 26 7.38 18.68 -13.51
N SER A 27 6.38 18.41 -14.35
CA SER A 27 5.16 17.72 -13.90
C SER A 27 5.43 16.26 -13.48
N PHE A 28 4.59 15.69 -12.62
CA PHE A 28 4.57 14.25 -12.33
C PHE A 28 3.16 13.75 -12.08
N VAL A 29 3.03 12.44 -12.19
CA VAL A 29 1.86 11.67 -11.76
C VAL A 29 2.36 10.57 -10.83
N ALA A 30 1.68 10.38 -9.71
CA ALA A 30 1.99 9.33 -8.75
C ALA A 30 0.69 8.66 -8.28
N SER A 31 0.79 7.40 -7.86
CA SER A 31 -0.32 6.66 -7.25
C SER A 31 0.03 6.30 -5.81
N PRO A 32 -0.44 7.11 -4.82
CA PRO A 32 -0.29 6.79 -3.41
C PRO A 32 -0.86 5.42 -3.06
N ALA A 33 -2.00 5.04 -3.65
CA ALA A 33 -2.59 3.72 -3.48
C ALA A 33 -1.62 2.59 -3.89
N SER A 34 -0.95 2.71 -5.03
CA SER A 34 0.01 1.70 -5.49
C SER A 34 1.21 1.58 -4.54
N ALA A 35 1.76 2.71 -4.09
CA ALA A 35 2.89 2.71 -3.16
C ALA A 35 2.49 2.12 -1.79
N TYR A 36 1.31 2.48 -1.29
CA TYR A 36 0.77 1.96 -0.05
C TYR A 36 0.60 0.44 -0.08
N VAL A 37 0.01 -0.10 -1.15
CA VAL A 37 -0.19 -1.56 -1.32
C VAL A 37 1.15 -2.31 -1.36
N ALA A 38 2.16 -1.75 -2.01
CA ALA A 38 3.50 -2.35 -2.06
C ALA A 38 4.13 -2.43 -0.66
N LEU A 39 4.08 -1.33 0.12
CA LEU A 39 4.57 -1.29 1.49
C LEU A 39 3.79 -2.22 2.43
N GLU A 40 2.47 -2.31 2.26
CA GLU A 40 1.63 -3.29 2.98
C GLU A 40 2.05 -4.74 2.69
N ALA A 41 2.44 -5.05 1.45
CA ALA A 41 2.95 -6.37 1.11
C ALA A 41 4.29 -6.67 1.80
N LEU A 42 5.19 -5.69 1.86
CA LEU A 42 6.47 -5.82 2.58
C LEU A 42 6.27 -5.97 4.09
N ALA A 43 5.36 -5.19 4.69
CA ALA A 43 5.09 -5.22 6.12
C ALA A 43 4.66 -6.61 6.64
N ARG A 44 4.09 -7.46 5.78
CA ARG A 44 3.67 -8.83 6.16
C ARG A 44 4.86 -9.77 6.43
N GLY A 45 6.03 -9.45 5.90
CA GLY A 45 7.27 -10.22 6.11
C GLY A 45 8.31 -9.49 6.96
N ALA A 46 8.04 -8.25 7.38
CA ALA A 46 8.94 -7.46 8.20
C ALA A 46 8.73 -7.79 9.69
N GLU A 47 9.80 -7.68 10.48
CA GLU A 47 9.79 -7.85 11.93
C GLU A 47 10.67 -6.77 12.59
N GLY A 48 10.46 -6.52 13.88
CA GLY A 48 11.25 -5.57 14.67
C GLY A 48 11.24 -4.14 14.10
N GLU A 49 12.39 -3.47 14.15
CA GLU A 49 12.55 -2.07 13.74
C GLU A 49 12.10 -1.82 12.29
N THR A 50 12.37 -2.76 11.37
CA THR A 50 11.91 -2.66 9.98
C THR A 50 10.39 -2.66 9.88
N PHE A 51 9.69 -3.47 10.70
CA PHE A 51 8.23 -3.43 10.73
C PHE A 51 7.72 -2.11 11.30
N ASP A 52 8.33 -1.62 12.39
CA ASP A 52 7.92 -0.39 13.06
C ASP A 52 8.05 0.84 12.14
N GLU A 53 9.14 0.93 11.38
CA GLU A 53 9.33 1.98 10.37
C GLU A 53 8.27 1.93 9.25
N ILE A 54 7.97 0.73 8.75
CA ILE A 54 6.94 0.56 7.71
C ILE A 54 5.56 0.90 8.28
N ASP A 55 5.23 0.44 9.50
CA ASP A 55 3.95 0.74 10.15
C ASP A 55 3.77 2.25 10.35
N ALA A 56 4.80 2.94 10.87
CA ALA A 56 4.80 4.38 11.05
C ALA A 56 4.64 5.12 9.71
N THR A 57 5.32 4.66 8.66
CA THR A 57 5.21 5.24 7.31
C THR A 57 3.78 5.13 6.78
N LEU A 58 3.13 3.99 7.00
CA LEU A 58 1.72 3.73 6.65
C LEU A 58 0.72 4.43 7.59
N GLY A 59 1.21 5.17 8.59
CA GLY A 59 0.42 5.96 9.54
C GLY A 59 0.09 5.24 10.85
N GLY A 60 0.35 3.94 10.95
CA GLY A 60 0.11 3.11 12.13
C GLY A 60 -1.36 3.02 12.58
N GLY A 61 -1.60 2.11 13.53
CA GLY A 61 -2.86 2.03 14.28
C GLY A 61 -4.15 2.19 13.46
N MET A 62 -4.96 3.17 13.84
CA MET A 62 -6.27 3.43 13.19
C MET A 62 -6.13 4.03 11.79
N ALA A 63 -5.10 4.82 11.51
CA ALA A 63 -4.89 5.41 10.18
C ALA A 63 -4.57 4.32 9.16
N ARG A 64 -3.65 3.41 9.50
CA ARG A 64 -3.32 2.25 8.67
C ARG A 64 -4.53 1.35 8.44
N LYS A 65 -5.35 1.13 9.47
CA LYS A 65 -6.61 0.38 9.35
C LYS A 65 -7.59 1.06 8.39
N ALA A 66 -7.83 2.36 8.54
CA ALA A 66 -8.75 3.11 7.67
C ALA A 66 -8.30 3.09 6.20
N ALA A 67 -6.99 3.19 5.94
CA ALA A 67 -6.44 3.09 4.59
C ALA A 67 -6.61 1.68 4.00
N ARG A 68 -6.43 0.62 4.81
CA ARG A 68 -6.71 -0.76 4.39
C ARG A 68 -8.19 -0.97 4.06
N ASP A 69 -9.09 -0.45 4.91
CA ASP A 69 -10.53 -0.56 4.68
C ASP A 69 -10.93 0.16 3.38
N ALA A 70 -10.32 1.32 3.07
CA ALA A 70 -10.56 2.04 1.82
C ALA A 70 -10.02 1.33 0.57
N LEU A 71 -8.86 0.66 0.68
CA LEU A 71 -8.18 0.01 -0.45
C LEU A 71 -8.63 -1.43 -0.71
N PHE A 72 -9.00 -2.15 0.34
CA PHE A 72 -9.27 -3.59 0.31
C PHE A 72 -10.66 -3.97 0.82
N GLY A 73 -11.42 -3.03 1.38
CA GLY A 73 -12.81 -3.25 1.77
C GLY A 73 -13.72 -3.42 0.57
N GLU A 74 -14.93 -3.93 0.82
CA GLU A 74 -15.98 -3.99 -0.20
C GLU A 74 -16.31 -2.57 -0.66
N GLN A 75 -16.15 -2.31 -1.96
CA GLN A 75 -16.50 -1.02 -2.53
C GLN A 75 -17.98 -1.02 -2.89
N ASP A 76 -18.79 -0.42 -2.02
CA ASP A 76 -20.23 -0.18 -2.27
C ASP A 76 -20.49 0.97 -3.25
N ALA A 77 -19.44 1.62 -3.75
CA ALA A 77 -19.56 2.78 -4.62
C ALA A 77 -19.88 2.36 -6.07
N TYR A 78 -20.87 3.03 -6.66
CA TYR A 78 -21.18 2.97 -8.09
C TYR A 78 -19.91 3.21 -8.92
N GLN A 79 -19.47 2.18 -9.64
CA GLN A 79 -18.40 2.28 -10.62
C GLN A 79 -19.05 2.56 -11.97
N PRO A 80 -18.74 3.69 -12.64
CA PRO A 80 -19.22 3.95 -13.99
C PRO A 80 -18.80 2.80 -14.91
N ASP A 81 -19.69 2.38 -15.82
CA ASP A 81 -19.46 1.22 -16.71
C ASP A 81 -18.21 1.36 -17.61
N ASP A 82 -17.64 2.57 -17.73
CA ASP A 82 -16.47 2.91 -18.53
C ASP A 82 -15.15 3.02 -17.73
N TYR A 83 -15.17 2.73 -16.43
CA TYR A 83 -13.98 2.82 -15.58
C TYR A 83 -13.62 1.49 -14.92
N SER A 84 -12.41 0.99 -15.19
CA SER A 84 -11.84 -0.15 -14.50
C SER A 84 -10.65 0.28 -13.64
N PHE A 85 -10.63 -0.12 -12.37
CA PHE A 85 -9.48 0.04 -11.48
C PHE A 85 -9.05 -1.32 -10.94
N THR A 86 -7.75 -1.61 -11.01
CA THR A 86 -7.18 -2.87 -10.52
C THR A 86 -5.88 -2.59 -9.80
N LEU A 87 -5.73 -3.20 -8.61
CA LEU A 87 -4.51 -3.18 -7.83
C LEU A 87 -3.89 -4.57 -7.84
N GLY A 88 -2.63 -4.66 -8.26
CA GLY A 88 -1.84 -5.88 -8.23
C GLY A 88 -0.51 -5.62 -7.56
N VAL A 89 -0.06 -6.57 -6.73
CA VAL A 89 1.26 -6.52 -6.09
C VAL A 89 1.91 -7.90 -6.17
N SER A 90 3.21 -7.91 -6.46
CA SER A 90 4.02 -9.13 -6.46
C SER A 90 5.39 -8.82 -5.88
N VAL A 91 5.99 -9.82 -5.25
CA VAL A 91 7.31 -9.73 -4.61
C VAL A 91 8.21 -10.74 -5.29
N TRP A 92 9.36 -10.27 -5.78
CA TRP A 92 10.42 -11.12 -6.33
C TRP A 92 11.63 -11.05 -5.41
N ALA A 93 12.22 -12.20 -5.11
CA ALA A 93 13.38 -12.30 -4.25
C ALA A 93 14.36 -13.33 -4.80
N ASP A 94 15.65 -13.10 -4.52
CA ASP A 94 16.68 -14.11 -4.74
C ASP A 94 16.44 -15.28 -3.77
N PRO A 95 16.10 -16.48 -4.26
CA PRO A 95 15.75 -17.61 -3.40
C PRO A 95 16.92 -18.06 -2.53
N SER A 96 18.16 -17.73 -2.89
CA SER A 96 19.35 -18.08 -2.10
C SER A 96 19.56 -17.15 -0.88
N LYS A 97 18.98 -15.95 -0.89
CA LYS A 97 19.16 -14.93 0.15
C LYS A 97 17.90 -14.63 0.93
N ALA A 98 16.74 -14.70 0.29
CA ALA A 98 15.45 -14.35 0.86
C ALA A 98 14.36 -15.29 0.31
N PRO A 99 14.34 -16.56 0.77
CA PRO A 99 13.37 -17.54 0.29
C PRO A 99 11.95 -17.11 0.69
N LEU A 100 11.09 -16.89 -0.32
CA LEU A 100 9.69 -16.56 -0.10
C LEU A 100 8.94 -17.81 0.40
N ARG A 101 8.20 -17.67 1.50
CA ARG A 101 7.39 -18.76 2.04
C ARG A 101 6.19 -19.00 1.11
N SER A 102 6.22 -20.07 0.33
CA SER A 102 5.01 -20.51 -0.39
C SER A 102 4.04 -21.12 0.62
N ARG A 103 2.86 -20.52 0.79
CA ARG A 103 1.75 -21.16 1.50
C ARG A 103 0.95 -21.91 0.46
N THR A 104 1.21 -23.20 0.29
CA THR A 104 0.38 -24.07 -0.55
C THR A 104 -1.03 -24.05 0.05
N LEU A 105 -1.95 -23.32 -0.58
CA LEU A 105 -3.37 -23.43 -0.28
C LEU A 105 -3.83 -24.82 -0.70
N SER A 106 -3.81 -25.77 0.24
CA SER A 106 -4.53 -27.02 0.08
C SER A 106 -6.01 -26.68 -0.04
N ARG A 107 -6.55 -26.75 -1.26
CA ARG A 107 -8.00 -26.77 -1.46
C ARG A 107 -8.52 -28.06 -0.83
N SER A 108 -9.12 -27.97 0.36
CA SER A 108 -9.99 -29.04 0.82
C SER A 108 -11.18 -29.10 -0.14
N LYS A 109 -11.30 -30.19 -0.90
CA LYS A 109 -12.57 -30.55 -1.53
C LYS A 109 -13.50 -30.97 -0.38
N GLY A 110 -14.51 -30.15 -0.11
CA GLY A 110 -15.72 -30.51 0.62
C GLY A 110 -16.87 -30.58 -0.37
#